data_AF-A0A1I3D0G2-F1
#
_entry.id   AF-A0A1I3D0G2-F1
#
_cell.length_a   1.000
_cell.length_b   1.000
_cell.length_c   1.000
_cell.angle_alpha   90.00
_cell.angle_beta   90.00
_cell.angle_gamma   90.00
#
_symmetry.space_group_name_H-M   'P 1'
#
loop_
_entity.id
_entity.type
_entity.pdbx_description
1 polymer ?
#
loop_
_entity_poly.entity_id
_entity_poly.type
_entity_poly.pdbx_seq_one_letter_code
_entity_poly.pdbx_strand_id
1 'polypeptide(L)' 'MTTIKARIQGNSVMITIPSSLGVKEGEEFFFIKKDNGAITMIPKIEDPFENAQDGEFYTPEENVDYLPAEGEIDDL' A
#
# COMPACT_ATOMS: atom_id res chain seq x y z
N MET A 1 -22.18 -9.29 -5.92
CA MET A 1 -20.94 -10.04 -6.19
C MET A 1 -20.92 -10.36 -7.68
N THR A 2 -19.89 -9.92 -8.40
CA THR A 2 -19.79 -10.14 -9.86
C THR A 2 -18.83 -11.27 -10.11
N THR A 3 -19.22 -12.25 -10.92
CA THR A 3 -18.37 -13.37 -11.32
C THR A 3 -17.83 -13.12 -12.72
N ILE A 4 -16.55 -13.36 -12.93
CA ILE A 4 -15.91 -13.32 -14.26
C ILE A 4 -15.21 -14.66 -14.53
N LYS A 5 -15.07 -15.00 -15.80
CA LYS A 5 -14.37 -16.22 -16.22
C LYS A 5 -12.99 -15.84 -16.76
N ALA A 6 -11.96 -16.50 -16.24
CA ALA A 6 -10.62 -16.37 -16.79
C ALA A 6 -10.54 -16.98 -18.20
N ARG A 7 -9.70 -16.43 -19.06
CA ARG A 7 -9.45 -16.92 -20.42
C ARG A 7 -7.96 -17.04 -20.68
N ILE A 8 -7.59 -17.96 -21.57
CA ILE A 8 -6.20 -18.08 -22.05
C ILE A 8 -6.01 -17.12 -23.22
N GLN A 9 -4.92 -16.36 -23.20
CA GLN A 9 -4.46 -15.55 -24.31
C GLN A 9 -2.96 -15.76 -24.48
N GLY A 10 -2.56 -16.45 -25.55
CA GLY A 10 -1.17 -16.90 -25.71
C GLY A 10 -0.75 -17.86 -24.60
N ASN A 11 0.36 -17.56 -23.93
CA ASN A 11 0.87 -18.32 -22.78
C ASN A 11 0.42 -17.74 -21.42
N SER A 12 -0.61 -16.90 -21.40
CA SER A 12 -1.04 -16.19 -20.19
C SER A 12 -2.53 -16.40 -19.91
N VAL A 13 -2.90 -16.32 -18.62
CA VAL A 13 -4.29 -16.31 -18.17
C VAL A 13 -4.71 -14.87 -17.90
N MET A 14 -5.80 -14.45 -18.52
CA MET A 14 -6.35 -13.10 -18.45
C MET A 14 -7.71 -13.13 -17.76
N ILE A 15 -7.98 -12.12 -16.94
CA ILE A 15 -9.30 -11.85 -16.37
C ILE A 15 -9.82 -10.51 -16.89
N THR A 16 -11.14 -10.41 -17.08
CA THR A 16 -11.77 -9.13 -17.41
C THR A 16 -12.09 -8.40 -16.11
N ILE A 17 -11.57 -7.19 -15.97
CA ILE A 17 -11.87 -6.30 -14.85
C ILE A 17 -13.11 -5.48 -15.25
N PRO A 18 -14.23 -5.56 -14.52
CA PRO A 18 -15.41 -4.74 -14.80
C PRO A 18 -15.10 -3.25 -14.67
N SER A 19 -15.64 -2.43 -15.58
CA SER A 19 -15.45 -0.97 -15.59
C SER A 19 -15.91 -0.29 -14.30
N SER A 20 -16.87 -0.90 -13.58
CA SER A 20 -17.34 -0.44 -12.28
C SER A 20 -16.25 -0.41 -11.20
N LEU A 21 -15.11 -1.09 -11.42
CA LEU A 21 -13.96 -1.06 -10.51
C LEU A 21 -12.99 0.09 -10.81
N GLY A 22 -13.19 0.86 -11.88
CA GLY A 22 -12.45 2.09 -12.14
C GLY A 22 -10.99 1.93 -12.57
N VAL A 23 -10.53 0.70 -12.86
CA VAL A 23 -9.17 0.44 -13.37
C VAL A 23 -9.02 0.98 -14.79
N LYS A 24 -7.96 1.76 -15.01
CA LYS A 24 -7.69 2.38 -16.32
C LYS A 24 -6.85 1.47 -17.21
N GLU A 25 -6.94 1.69 -18.51
CA GLU A 25 -6.04 1.05 -19.46
C GLU A 25 -4.59 1.49 -19.19
N GLY A 26 -3.65 0.54 -19.21
CA GLY A 26 -2.23 0.79 -18.98
C GLY A 26 -1.80 0.81 -17.50
N GLU A 27 -2.73 0.67 -16.56
CA GLU A 27 -2.39 0.63 -15.12
C GLU A 27 -1.61 -0.66 -14.76
N GLU A 28 -0.46 -0.50 -14.10
CA GLU A 28 0.39 -1.61 -13.67
C GLU A 28 0.03 -2.06 -12.24
N PHE A 29 0.14 -3.37 -11.98
CA PHE A 29 -0.18 -3.94 -10.68
C PHE A 29 0.88 -4.91 -10.19
N PHE A 30 1.14 -4.89 -8.89
CA PHE A 30 1.80 -5.99 -8.19
C PHE A 30 0.77 -7.05 -7.81
N PHE A 31 1.12 -8.32 -8.04
CA PHE A 31 0.29 -9.46 -7.69
C PHE A 31 0.82 -10.16 -6.45
N ILE A 32 -0.06 -10.42 -5.49
CA ILE A 32 0.24 -11.23 -4.30
C ILE A 32 -0.77 -12.36 -4.23
N LYS A 33 -0.27 -13.61 -4.22
CA LYS A 33 -1.08 -14.80 -3.95
C LYS A 33 -1.02 -15.11 -2.46
N LYS A 34 -2.17 -15.08 -1.80
CA LYS A 34 -2.32 -15.46 -0.39
C LYS A 34 -2.54 -16.97 -0.26
N ASP A 35 -2.26 -17.51 0.92
CA ASP A 35 -2.38 -18.96 1.20
C ASP A 35 -3.82 -19.48 1.04
N ASN A 36 -4.82 -18.63 1.31
CA ASN A 36 -6.23 -18.94 1.09
C ASN A 36 -6.65 -18.95 -0.39
N GLY A 37 -5.70 -18.79 -1.32
CA GLY A 37 -5.93 -18.76 -2.76
C GLY A 37 -6.38 -17.40 -3.30
N ALA A 38 -6.57 -16.39 -2.45
CA ALA A 38 -6.90 -15.05 -2.91
C ALA A 38 -5.72 -14.41 -3.65
N ILE A 39 -6.02 -13.74 -4.76
CA ILE A 39 -5.06 -12.94 -5.51
C ILE A 39 -5.37 -11.48 -5.21
N THR A 40 -4.40 -10.76 -4.67
CA THR A 40 -4.48 -9.31 -4.43
C THR A 40 -3.72 -8.58 -5.52
N MET A 41 -4.35 -7.55 -6.08
CA MET A 41 -3.75 -6.64 -7.06
C MET A 41 -3.54 -5.30 -6.37
N ILE A 42 -2.31 -4.81 -6.36
CA ILE A 42 -1.95 -3.52 -5.76
C ILE A 42 -1.48 -2.62 -6.90
N PRO A 43 -2.15 -1.49 -7.19
CA PRO A 43 -1.73 -0.60 -8.25
C PRO A 43 -0.34 -0.06 -7.92
N LYS A 44 0.52 -0.06 -8.94
CA LYS A 44 1.83 0.56 -8.84
C LYS A 44 1.63 2.07 -8.96
N ILE A 45 1.82 2.76 -7.85
CA ILE A 45 1.86 4.23 -7.84
C ILE A 45 3.25 4.69 -8.26
N GLU A 46 3.32 5.86 -8.88
CA GLU A 46 4.58 6.59 -9.05
C GLU A 46 5.16 6.91 -7.67
N ASP A 47 6.48 7.06 -7.59
CA ASP A 47 7.16 7.34 -6.33
C ASP A 47 6.60 8.67 -5.76
N PRO A 48 5.89 8.64 -4.62
CA PRO A 48 5.30 9.85 -4.07
C PRO A 48 6.36 10.86 -3.63
N PHE A 49 7.63 10.45 -3.55
CA PHE A 49 8.77 11.28 -3.20
C PHE A 49 9.60 11.72 -4.41
N GLU A 50 9.20 11.41 -5.65
CA GLU A 50 9.96 11.78 -6.85
C GLU A 50 10.18 13.30 -6.95
N ASN A 51 9.20 14.08 -6.48
CA ASN A 51 9.27 15.54 -6.46
C ASN A 51 9.53 16.11 -5.06
N ALA A 52 9.90 15.26 -4.09
CA ALA A 52 10.21 15.70 -2.74
C ALA A 52 11.50 16.52 -2.72
N GLN A 53 11.50 17.64 -2.01
CA GLN A 53 12.73 18.37 -1.71
C GLN A 53 13.47 17.68 -0.56
N ASP A 54 14.80 17.86 -0.53
CA ASP A 54 15.62 17.36 0.57
C ASP A 54 15.13 17.95 1.91
N GLY A 55 14.80 17.05 2.85
CA GLY A 55 14.23 17.42 4.15
C GLY A 55 12.73 17.76 4.17
N GLU A 56 11.99 17.72 3.05
CA GLU A 56 10.56 18.09 3.00
C GLU A 56 9.68 17.24 3.94
N PHE A 57 10.00 15.97 4.06
CA PHE A 57 9.30 15.02 4.94
C PHE A 57 10.12 14.65 6.19
N TYR A 58 11.23 15.34 6.43
CA TYR A 58 12.04 15.16 7.63
C TYR A 58 11.45 16.01 8.76
N THR A 59 10.96 15.35 9.81
CA THR A 59 10.68 16.02 11.07
C THR A 59 11.94 15.89 11.94
N PRO A 60 12.63 16.99 12.26
CA PRO A 60 13.72 16.92 13.22
C PRO A 60 13.20 16.34 14.53
N GLU A 61 14.02 15.51 15.17
CA GLU A 61 13.79 15.19 16.58
C GLU A 61 14.00 16.49 17.37
N GLU A 62 12.92 17.26 17.51
CA GLU A 62 12.85 18.26 18.55
C GLU A 62 13.14 17.50 19.85
N ASN A 63 14.12 17.96 20.62
CA ASN A 63 14.22 17.60 22.03
C ASN A 63 12.93 18.11 22.69
N VAL A 64 11.83 17.37 22.52
CA VAL A 64 10.75 17.35 23.48
C VAL A 64 11.48 16.93 24.74
N ASP A 65 11.73 17.90 25.60
CA ASP A 65 12.28 17.70 26.92
C ASP A 65 11.41 16.64 27.60
N TYR A 66 11.76 15.37 27.40
CA TYR A 66 11.31 14.26 28.21
C TYR A 66 12.00 14.51 29.53
N LEU A 67 11.47 15.46 30.29
CA LEU A 67 11.61 15.46 31.71
C LEU A 67 10.83 14.21 32.14
N PRO A 68 11.49 13.10 32.53
CA PRO A 68 10.78 12.16 33.37
C PRO A 68 10.20 12.99 34.50
N ALA A 69 8.88 12.93 34.70
CA ALA A 69 8.30 13.50 35.90
C ALA A 69 9.01 12.79 37.06
N GLU A 70 9.95 13.48 37.71
CA GLU A 70 10.59 12.98 38.91
C GLU A 70 9.47 12.81 39.93
N GLY A 71 9.13 11.54 40.12
CA GLY A 71 8.14 11.07 41.05
C GLY A 71 8.34 9.56 41.07
N GLU A 72 9.06 9.09 42.09
CA GLU A 72 8.97 7.67 42.44
C GLU A 72 7.48 7.33 42.53
N ILE A 73 7.06 6.28 41.83
CA ILE A 73 5.84 5.58 42.19
C ILE A 73 6.11 4.94 43.55
N ASP A 74 5.94 5.73 44.61
CA ASP A 74 5.81 5.21 45.96
C ASP A 74 4.45 4.50 46.01
N ASP A 75 4.55 3.17 46.03
CA ASP A 75 3.55 2.16 46.38
C ASP A 75 2.08 2.62 46.53
N LEU A 76 1.20 2.11 45.64
CA LEU A 76 -0.19 1.76 45.97
C LEU A 76 -0.70 0.57 45.14
#